data_AF-A0A3M1H7U9-F1
#
_entry.id   AF-A0A3M1H7U9-F1
#
_cell.length_a   1.000
_cell.length_b   1.000
_cell.length_c   1.000
_cell.angle_alpha   90.00
_cell.angle_beta   90.00
_cell.angle_gamma   90.00
#
_symmetry.space_group_name_H-M   'P 1'
#
loop_
_entity.id
_entity.type
_entity.pdbx_description
1 polymer ?
#
loop_
_entity_poly.entity_id
_entity_poly.type
_entity_poly.pdbx_seq_one_letter_code
_entity_poly.pdbx_strand_id
1 'polypeptide(L)'
;MMYSRQPLYQAPFRTSYASNIMYSATGVERPLEYSPSFVEHVRSMPSYESPSHYASPTTLYEGNEQEEPTCIQHIDQPTTFLKPNRAPTRFIGKAEEVKEYLLETWDHLMHKEFPCDIDIHILSYEAMKKHLKENFHPGILGFARNGHATYQRSRIFVREGELDIVLETLGHELGHVLTPPLDDPVDEEAKAYAFEAAWVKKIKEFNIAGLASNFKDMPEPARNGVHDKAARFVRLTLLKKGDAKELFSAIAKRTLRCS
;
A
#
# COMPACT_ATOMS: atom_id res chain seq x y z
N MET A 1 3.57 64.65 26.17
CA MET A 1 2.22 64.37 25.62
C MET A 1 2.44 63.48 24.40
N MET A 2 2.45 62.15 24.50
CA MET A 2 1.41 61.15 24.83
C MET A 2 0.35 60.93 23.73
N TYR A 3 0.20 59.63 23.41
CA TYR A 3 -0.77 58.88 22.58
C TYR A 3 -0.57 58.92 21.06
N SER A 4 -0.21 57.82 20.37
CA SER A 4 -0.83 56.47 20.30
C SER A 4 -2.27 56.51 19.78
N ARG A 5 -2.51 55.91 18.60
CA ARG A 5 -3.52 54.86 18.43
C ARG A 5 -3.33 54.12 17.09
N GLN A 6 -3.50 52.82 17.21
CA GLN A 6 -3.41 51.74 16.23
C GLN A 6 -4.76 51.56 15.46
N PRO A 7 -4.91 50.55 14.57
CA PRO A 7 -5.69 50.62 13.33
C PRO A 7 -7.15 50.13 13.45
N LEU A 8 -7.94 50.37 12.40
CA LEU A 8 -9.26 49.75 12.23
C LEU A 8 -9.23 48.64 11.16
N TYR A 9 -9.47 47.46 11.70
CA TYR A 9 -9.85 46.18 11.10
C TYR A 9 -11.20 46.30 10.37
N GLN A 10 -11.32 45.86 9.10
CA GLN A 10 -12.55 45.28 8.55
C GLN A 10 -12.25 44.31 7.39
N ALA A 11 -12.61 43.05 7.60
CA ALA A 11 -13.03 42.05 6.62
C ALA A 11 -14.28 41.36 7.22
N PRO A 12 -15.11 40.56 6.50
CA PRO A 12 -14.94 40.01 5.15
C PRO A 12 -16.20 40.08 4.25
N PHE A 13 -16.04 39.82 2.96
CA PHE A 13 -17.15 39.36 2.10
C PHE A 13 -16.87 37.92 1.63
N ARG A 14 -17.71 37.01 2.12
CA ARG A 14 -17.91 35.66 1.59
C ARG A 14 -18.83 35.76 0.38
N THR A 15 -18.51 35.07 -0.71
CA THR A 15 -19.52 34.61 -1.68
C THR A 15 -19.44 33.11 -1.80
N SER A 16 -20.54 32.48 -1.42
CA SER A 16 -20.85 31.07 -1.55
C SER A 16 -21.24 30.74 -2.99
N TYR A 17 -20.78 29.58 -3.47
CA TYR A 17 -21.57 28.80 -4.43
C TYR A 17 -21.85 27.45 -3.79
N ALA A 18 -23.11 27.29 -3.36
CA ALA A 18 -23.72 26.02 -3.08
C ALA A 18 -24.43 25.56 -4.37
N SER A 19 -24.17 24.34 -4.79
CA SER A 19 -25.09 23.58 -5.63
C SER A 19 -25.53 22.35 -4.84
N ASN A 20 -26.81 22.38 -4.45
CA ASN A 20 -27.56 21.27 -3.90
C ASN A 20 -27.73 20.18 -4.96
N ILE A 21 -27.46 18.92 -4.62
CA ILE A 21 -28.28 17.79 -5.06
C ILE A 21 -28.47 16.84 -3.86
N MET A 22 -29.69 16.82 -3.33
CA MET A 22 -30.27 15.73 -2.53
C MET A 22 -31.13 14.85 -3.44
N TYR A 23 -30.94 13.53 -3.39
CA TYR A 23 -31.98 12.50 -3.41
C TYR A 23 -31.37 11.26 -2.71
N SER A 24 -31.86 10.92 -1.51
CA SER A 24 -32.92 9.94 -1.23
C SER A 24 -32.40 8.51 -1.07
N ALA A 25 -32.43 8.06 0.18
CA ALA A 25 -32.18 6.70 0.62
C ALA A 25 -33.19 5.70 0.04
N THR A 26 -32.71 4.51 -0.33
CA THR A 26 -33.11 3.20 0.22
C THR A 26 -32.54 2.11 -0.70
N GLY A 27 -31.47 1.45 -0.27
CA GLY A 27 -30.89 0.30 -0.96
C GLY A 27 -30.24 -0.60 0.06
N VAL A 28 -30.98 -1.62 0.48
CA VAL A 28 -30.58 -2.66 1.44
C VAL A 28 -29.25 -3.29 1.00
N GLU A 29 -28.21 -3.12 1.80
CA GLU A 29 -26.95 -3.84 1.66
C GLU A 29 -27.21 -5.35 1.84
N ARG A 30 -26.97 -6.13 0.79
CA ARG A 30 -26.86 -7.59 0.91
C ARG A 30 -25.43 -7.92 1.36
N PRO A 31 -25.25 -8.75 2.39
CA PRO A 31 -23.94 -9.31 2.70
C PRO A 31 -23.47 -10.18 1.52
N LEU A 32 -22.17 -10.10 1.21
CA LEU A 32 -21.48 -11.04 0.34
C LEU A 32 -21.72 -12.46 0.88
N GLU A 33 -22.41 -13.30 0.10
CA GLU A 33 -22.56 -14.73 0.38
C GLU A 33 -21.18 -15.38 0.38
N TYR A 34 -20.76 -15.75 1.58
CA TYR A 34 -19.61 -16.58 1.87
C TYR A 34 -19.98 -18.04 1.54
N SER A 35 -19.21 -18.67 0.64
CA SER A 35 -19.28 -20.11 0.39
C SER A 35 -18.44 -20.85 1.43
N PRO A 36 -19.04 -21.66 2.34
CA PRO A 36 -18.30 -22.41 3.33
C PRO A 36 -17.97 -23.79 2.78
N SER A 37 -16.80 -23.93 2.14
CA SER A 37 -16.19 -25.24 1.92
C SER A 37 -14.69 -25.18 2.21
N PHE A 38 -14.35 -24.67 3.39
CA PHE A 38 -12.98 -24.75 3.89
C PHE A 38 -13.00 -24.59 5.40
N VAL A 39 -13.10 -25.70 6.13
CA VAL A 39 -12.46 -26.03 7.43
C VAL A 39 -13.19 -27.26 7.96
N GLU A 40 -12.55 -28.42 7.86
CA GLU A 40 -12.78 -29.51 8.81
C GLU A 40 -11.43 -30.11 9.21
N HIS A 41 -11.38 -30.58 10.45
CA HIS A 41 -10.29 -31.29 11.12
C HIS A 41 -9.15 -30.46 11.72
N VAL A 42 -9.41 -29.84 12.88
CA VAL A 42 -8.48 -29.92 14.02
C VAL A 42 -9.25 -30.28 15.30
N ARG A 43 -8.73 -31.29 15.99
CA ARG A 43 -9.33 -31.99 17.13
C ARG A 43 -9.23 -31.19 18.44
N SER A 44 -10.32 -31.28 19.20
CA SER A 44 -10.50 -31.26 20.67
C SER A 44 -9.26 -31.25 21.58
N MET A 45 -9.26 -30.36 22.58
CA MET A 45 -8.87 -30.55 24.00
C MET A 45 -9.17 -29.25 24.82
N PRO A 46 -9.22 -29.30 26.18
CA PRO A 46 -10.43 -28.90 26.91
C PRO A 46 -10.38 -27.55 27.66
N SER A 47 -11.59 -27.17 28.09
CA SER A 47 -12.03 -26.01 28.87
C SER A 47 -11.32 -25.81 30.22
N TYR A 48 -11.05 -24.55 30.55
CA TYR A 48 -10.88 -24.06 31.92
C TYR A 48 -11.78 -22.85 32.15
N GLU A 49 -12.48 -22.88 33.28
CA GLU A 49 -13.43 -21.88 33.76
C GLU A 49 -12.74 -20.68 34.45
N SER A 50 -13.50 -19.58 34.53
CA SER A 50 -13.16 -18.20 34.91
C SER A 50 -12.77 -17.99 36.40
N PRO A 51 -12.35 -16.77 36.83
CA PRO A 51 -13.34 -15.73 37.19
C PRO A 51 -12.95 -14.25 36.91
N SER A 52 -14.00 -13.42 36.87
CA SER A 52 -14.06 -11.95 36.77
C SER A 52 -13.29 -11.17 37.86
N HIS A 53 -12.88 -9.92 37.59
CA HIS A 53 -13.15 -8.74 38.44
C HIS A 53 -12.82 -7.40 37.72
N TYR A 54 -13.61 -6.38 38.06
CA TYR A 54 -13.66 -5.01 37.53
C TYR A 54 -12.43 -4.15 37.85
N ALA A 55 -12.10 -3.19 36.96
CA ALA A 55 -12.02 -1.75 37.28
C ALA A 55 -11.52 -0.93 36.08
N SER A 56 -12.32 0.04 35.64
CA SER A 56 -11.85 1.19 34.85
C SER A 56 -11.18 2.22 35.76
N PRO A 57 -10.16 2.92 35.24
CA PRO A 57 -10.06 4.34 35.52
C PRO A 57 -9.92 5.16 34.23
N THR A 58 -10.80 6.14 34.15
CA THR A 58 -10.70 7.35 33.34
C THR A 58 -9.37 8.07 33.63
N THR A 59 -8.55 8.29 32.61
CA THR A 59 -7.53 9.35 32.62
C THR A 59 -7.65 10.23 31.39
N LEU A 60 -7.64 11.52 31.67
CA LEU A 60 -7.82 12.66 30.80
C LEU A 60 -6.63 12.87 29.85
N TYR A 61 -6.96 13.46 28.71
CA TYR A 61 -6.08 13.99 27.67
C TYR A 61 -5.00 14.95 28.19
N GLU A 62 -3.74 14.64 27.88
CA GLU A 62 -2.66 15.56 27.48
C GLU A 62 -1.91 14.77 26.39
N GLY A 63 -1.68 15.19 25.15
CA GLY A 63 -1.36 16.51 24.64
C GLY A 63 0.00 16.42 23.95
N ASN A 64 -0.01 16.26 22.62
CA ASN A 64 1.11 16.35 21.66
C ASN A 64 2.19 15.25 21.67
N GLU A 65 1.96 14.20 20.88
CA GLU A 65 2.91 13.77 19.85
C GLU A 65 2.08 13.48 18.59
N GLN A 66 2.30 14.21 17.49
CA GLN A 66 1.88 13.72 16.18
C GLN A 66 2.71 12.46 15.94
N GLU A 67 2.12 11.29 16.21
CA GLU A 67 2.70 10.03 15.77
C GLU A 67 2.86 10.12 14.24
N GLU A 68 4.10 10.40 13.81
CA GLU A 68 4.47 10.35 12.42
C GLU A 68 4.08 8.95 11.91
N PRO A 69 3.32 8.83 10.81
CA PRO A 69 2.95 7.53 10.27
C PRO A 69 4.21 6.68 10.12
N THR A 70 4.14 5.45 10.61
CA THR A 70 5.28 4.51 10.63
C THR A 70 5.83 4.39 9.21
N CYS A 71 7.01 4.97 8.99
CA CYS A 71 7.72 4.83 7.74
C CYS A 71 8.33 3.44 7.74
N ILE A 72 7.68 2.50 7.07
CA ILE A 72 8.27 1.19 6.81
C ILE A 72 9.34 1.43 5.75
N GLN A 73 10.59 1.39 6.20
CA GLN A 73 11.76 1.67 5.36
C GLN A 73 12.56 0.40 5.23
N HIS A 74 12.56 -0.15 4.03
CA HIS A 74 13.41 -1.28 3.74
C HIS A 74 14.28 -1.03 2.52
N ILE A 75 15.53 -1.47 2.63
CA ILE A 75 16.56 -1.29 1.60
C ILE A 75 16.24 -2.28 0.48
N ASP A 76 15.54 -1.78 -0.52
CA ASP A 76 14.94 -2.60 -1.56
C ASP A 76 15.85 -2.78 -2.79
N GLN A 77 15.56 -3.83 -3.55
CA GLN A 77 15.81 -3.97 -4.99
C GLN A 77 14.49 -4.47 -5.63
N PRO A 78 13.48 -3.61 -5.85
CA PRO A 78 12.16 -3.98 -6.41
C PRO A 78 12.28 -4.16 -7.93
N THR A 79 13.08 -5.15 -8.27
CA THR A 79 13.33 -5.62 -9.63
C THR A 79 13.26 -7.15 -9.65
N THR A 80 12.55 -7.72 -8.67
CA THR A 80 12.46 -9.18 -8.46
C THR A 80 11.70 -9.85 -9.60
N PHE A 81 10.79 -9.12 -10.26
CA PHE A 81 10.08 -9.56 -11.44
C PHE A 81 10.74 -9.13 -12.74
N LEU A 82 11.68 -8.19 -12.78
CA LEU A 82 12.34 -7.79 -14.03
C LEU A 82 13.24 -8.90 -14.60
N LYS A 83 13.12 -9.15 -15.92
CA LYS A 83 14.10 -9.98 -16.64
C LYS A 83 15.44 -9.25 -16.78
N PRO A 84 16.58 -9.94 -16.60
CA PRO A 84 17.90 -9.32 -16.76
C PRO A 84 18.16 -8.74 -18.15
N ASN A 85 17.70 -9.43 -19.20
CA ASN A 85 17.90 -9.05 -20.60
C ASN A 85 16.60 -8.52 -21.24
N ARG A 86 15.90 -7.62 -20.55
CA ARG A 86 14.65 -7.01 -21.04
C ARG A 86 14.94 -5.85 -21.99
N ALA A 87 13.96 -5.52 -22.84
CA ALA A 87 14.07 -4.33 -23.69
C ALA A 87 14.03 -3.06 -22.83
N PRO A 88 14.87 -2.04 -23.13
CA PRO A 88 14.82 -0.77 -22.42
C PRO A 88 13.46 -0.11 -22.62
N THR A 89 12.98 0.57 -21.59
CA THR A 89 11.68 1.27 -21.63
C THR A 89 11.89 2.77 -21.52
N ARG A 90 10.85 3.56 -21.78
CA ARG A 90 10.94 5.01 -21.66
C ARG A 90 11.23 5.41 -20.21
N PHE A 91 11.98 6.49 -20.03
CA PHE A 91 12.21 7.09 -18.72
C PHE A 91 10.95 7.82 -18.24
N ILE A 92 10.66 7.74 -16.94
CA ILE A 92 9.53 8.37 -16.25
C ILE A 92 10.08 9.28 -15.16
N GLY A 93 9.74 10.57 -15.23
CA GLY A 93 10.13 11.57 -14.21
C GLY A 93 8.96 12.12 -13.40
N LYS A 94 7.72 11.90 -13.84
CA LYS A 94 6.51 12.47 -13.24
C LYS A 94 5.37 11.46 -13.11
N ALA A 95 4.51 11.65 -12.11
CA ALA A 95 3.41 10.75 -11.81
C ALA A 95 2.34 10.72 -12.93
N GLU A 96 2.14 11.83 -13.62
CA GLU A 96 1.17 11.93 -14.72
C GLU A 96 1.53 10.99 -15.89
N GLU A 97 2.83 10.69 -16.07
CA GLU A 97 3.34 9.85 -17.16
C GLU A 97 3.07 8.34 -16.97
N VAL A 98 2.67 7.92 -15.76
CA VAL A 98 2.34 6.53 -15.42
C VAL A 98 0.88 6.33 -15.05
N LYS A 99 0.12 7.43 -14.92
CA LYS A 99 -1.25 7.40 -14.43
C LYS A 99 -2.16 6.51 -15.26
N GLU A 100 -2.06 6.56 -16.59
CA GLU A 100 -2.90 5.74 -17.48
C GLU A 100 -2.66 4.23 -17.24
N TYR A 101 -1.40 3.80 -17.21
CA TYR A 101 -1.04 2.40 -17.02
C TYR A 101 -1.36 1.89 -15.63
N LEU A 102 -1.21 2.76 -14.62
CA LEU A 102 -1.61 2.45 -13.25
C LEU A 102 -3.11 2.20 -13.16
N LEU A 103 -3.93 3.07 -13.74
CA LEU A 103 -5.39 2.94 -13.71
C LEU A 103 -5.86 1.73 -14.53
N GLU A 104 -5.24 1.48 -15.67
CA GLU A 104 -5.52 0.31 -16.52
C GLU A 104 -5.19 -1.00 -15.79
N THR A 105 -4.00 -1.10 -15.19
CA THR A 105 -3.60 -2.28 -14.39
C THR A 105 -4.54 -2.47 -13.20
N TRP A 106 -4.88 -1.37 -12.52
CA TRP A 106 -5.82 -1.38 -11.39
C TRP A 106 -7.20 -1.90 -11.79
N ASP A 107 -7.77 -1.40 -12.89
CA ASP A 107 -9.09 -1.83 -13.37
C ASP A 107 -9.11 -3.33 -13.68
N HIS A 108 -8.08 -3.83 -14.38
CA HIS A 108 -7.94 -5.26 -14.67
C HIS A 108 -7.72 -6.14 -13.43
N LEU A 109 -7.12 -5.61 -12.36
CA LEU A 109 -6.86 -6.36 -11.14
C LEU A 109 -8.02 -6.31 -10.15
N MET A 110 -8.60 -5.13 -9.95
CA MET A 110 -9.50 -4.82 -8.85
C MET A 110 -10.96 -4.71 -9.29
N HIS A 111 -11.23 -4.39 -10.56
CA HIS A 111 -12.56 -4.14 -11.12
C HIS A 111 -13.35 -3.12 -10.29
N LYS A 112 -12.66 -2.08 -9.83
CA LYS A 112 -13.17 -1.02 -8.95
C LYS A 112 -12.45 0.29 -9.28
N GLU A 113 -13.05 1.41 -8.90
CA GLU A 113 -12.36 2.70 -8.97
C GLU A 113 -11.08 2.71 -8.15
N PHE A 114 -10.08 3.47 -8.61
CA PHE A 114 -8.84 3.66 -7.86
C PHE A 114 -9.10 4.49 -6.60
N PRO A 115 -8.56 4.12 -5.42
CA PRO A 115 -8.85 4.81 -4.17
C PRO A 115 -8.45 6.28 -4.25
N CYS A 116 -9.36 7.16 -3.86
CA CYS A 116 -9.14 8.61 -3.94
C CYS A 116 -8.29 9.14 -2.77
N ASP A 117 -7.92 8.29 -1.82
CA ASP A 117 -7.15 8.56 -0.59
C ASP A 117 -5.67 8.11 -0.66
N ILE A 118 -5.20 7.72 -1.84
CA ILE A 118 -3.79 7.40 -2.12
C ILE A 118 -3.19 8.47 -3.03
N ASP A 119 -2.12 9.12 -2.57
CA ASP A 119 -1.32 10.06 -3.35
C ASP A 119 -0.05 9.38 -3.88
N ILE A 120 0.28 9.60 -5.15
CA ILE A 120 1.45 9.00 -5.80
C ILE A 120 2.39 10.10 -6.28
N HIS A 121 3.67 9.94 -5.93
CA HIS A 121 4.72 10.87 -6.26
C HIS A 121 5.87 10.15 -6.97
N ILE A 122 6.31 10.68 -8.10
CA ILE A 122 7.59 10.29 -8.72
C ILE A 122 8.62 11.35 -8.33
N LEU A 123 9.72 10.91 -7.73
CA LEU A 123 10.77 11.75 -7.18
C LEU A 123 12.07 11.55 -7.91
N SER A 124 12.81 12.65 -8.12
CA SER A 124 14.22 12.53 -8.51
C SER A 124 15.05 11.87 -7.42
N TYR A 125 16.22 11.34 -7.78
CA TYR A 125 17.15 10.73 -6.82
C TYR A 125 17.45 11.67 -5.63
N GLU A 126 17.74 12.94 -5.92
CA GLU A 126 18.02 13.95 -4.89
C GLU A 126 16.78 14.27 -4.03
N ALA A 127 15.59 14.30 -4.63
CA ALA A 127 14.35 14.52 -3.88
C ALA A 127 14.04 13.34 -2.95
N MET A 128 14.26 12.10 -3.41
CA MET A 128 14.10 10.89 -2.60
C MET A 128 15.12 10.84 -1.45
N LYS A 129 16.39 11.14 -1.73
CA LYS A 129 17.43 11.28 -0.71
C LYS A 129 17.07 12.31 0.34
N LYS A 130 16.54 13.48 -0.07
CA LYS A 130 16.07 14.52 0.85
C LYS A 130 14.90 14.06 1.73
N HIS A 131 13.99 13.24 1.20
CA HIS A 131 12.85 12.71 1.96
C HIS A 131 13.29 11.72 3.03
N LEU A 132 14.25 10.85 2.71
CA LEU A 132 14.69 9.76 3.58
C LEU A 132 15.85 10.14 4.52
N LYS A 133 16.59 11.21 4.22
CA LYS A 133 17.71 11.73 5.03
C LYS A 133 18.72 10.63 5.37
N GLU A 134 18.98 10.38 6.65
CA GLU A 134 19.93 9.39 7.15
C GLU A 134 19.54 7.94 6.79
N ASN A 135 18.27 7.69 6.50
CA ASN A 135 17.78 6.36 6.15
C ASN A 135 17.83 6.12 4.63
N PHE A 136 18.36 7.06 3.86
CA PHE A 136 18.49 6.89 2.43
C PHE A 136 19.58 5.86 2.08
N HIS A 137 19.22 4.92 1.23
CA HIS A 137 20.15 4.02 0.58
C HIS A 137 19.98 4.13 -0.95
N PRO A 138 21.05 4.15 -1.76
CA PRO A 138 20.96 4.27 -3.23
C PRO A 138 20.15 3.16 -3.92
N GLY A 139 19.95 2.03 -3.25
CA GLY A 139 19.11 0.92 -3.71
C GLY A 139 17.60 1.19 -3.62
N ILE A 140 17.16 2.13 -2.77
CA ILE A 140 15.74 2.43 -2.59
C ILE A 140 15.17 2.99 -3.90
N LEU A 141 14.17 2.29 -4.43
CA LEU A 141 13.41 2.71 -5.60
C LEU A 141 12.01 3.21 -5.21
N GLY A 142 11.48 2.80 -4.07
CA GLY A 142 10.17 3.22 -3.57
C GLY A 142 10.11 3.24 -2.04
N PHE A 143 9.15 3.97 -1.52
CA PHE A 143 8.65 3.77 -0.16
C PHE A 143 7.22 4.31 -0.05
N ALA A 144 6.48 3.80 0.92
CA ALA A 144 5.14 4.26 1.22
C ALA A 144 4.98 4.74 2.67
N ARG A 145 4.02 5.63 2.87
CA ARG A 145 3.49 6.02 4.17
C ARG A 145 2.02 5.65 4.22
N ASN A 146 1.71 4.66 5.05
CA ASN A 146 0.36 4.14 5.17
C ASN A 146 -0.44 5.02 6.15
N GLY A 147 -1.49 5.67 5.65
CA GLY A 147 -2.34 6.56 6.42
C GLY A 147 -3.48 5.88 7.18
N HIS A 148 -3.67 4.57 7.02
CA HIS A 148 -4.80 3.84 7.64
C HIS A 148 -4.80 3.93 9.17
N ALA A 149 -3.64 3.84 9.81
CA ALA A 149 -3.54 3.89 11.26
C ALA A 149 -3.92 5.26 11.84
N THR A 150 -3.76 6.33 11.05
CA THR A 150 -3.95 7.72 11.49
C THR A 150 -5.13 8.42 10.82
N TYR A 151 -5.96 7.68 10.06
CA TYR A 151 -7.05 8.23 9.23
C TYR A 151 -6.58 9.34 8.27
N GLN A 152 -5.32 9.28 7.85
CA GLN A 152 -4.73 10.17 6.87
C GLN A 152 -4.71 9.52 5.48
N ARG A 153 -4.46 10.33 4.45
CA ARG A 153 -4.20 9.82 3.10
C ARG A 153 -2.89 9.04 3.08
N SER A 154 -2.90 7.89 2.44
CA SER A 154 -1.68 7.12 2.16
C SER A 154 -0.88 7.80 1.06
N ARG A 155 0.45 7.74 1.14
CA ARG A 155 1.34 8.37 0.15
C ARG A 155 2.39 7.38 -0.33
N ILE A 156 2.54 7.26 -1.63
CA ILE A 156 3.54 6.43 -2.29
C ILE A 156 4.55 7.35 -2.96
N PHE A 157 5.83 7.07 -2.75
CA PHE A 157 6.94 7.79 -3.36
C PHE A 157 7.81 6.80 -4.12
N VAL A 158 7.90 6.95 -5.44
CA VAL A 158 8.74 6.11 -6.30
C VAL A 158 9.80 6.98 -6.96
N ARG A 159 10.99 6.42 -7.14
CA ARG A 159 12.10 7.09 -7.80
C ARG A 159 11.87 7.10 -9.30
N GLU A 160 12.19 8.22 -9.95
CA GLU A 160 12.25 8.28 -11.41
C GLU A 160 13.17 7.20 -11.99
N GLY A 161 12.83 6.69 -13.17
CA GLY A 161 13.51 5.56 -13.76
C GLY A 161 12.83 5.03 -15.02
N GLU A 162 13.25 3.86 -15.47
CA GLU A 162 12.60 3.14 -16.56
C GLU A 162 11.15 2.77 -16.18
N LEU A 163 10.22 2.87 -17.13
CA LEU A 163 8.79 2.67 -16.93
C LEU A 163 8.44 1.33 -16.25
N ASP A 164 9.10 0.25 -16.64
CA ASP A 164 8.90 -1.07 -16.04
C ASP A 164 9.36 -1.15 -14.59
N ILE A 165 10.49 -0.54 -14.25
CA ILE A 165 10.96 -0.40 -12.86
C ILE A 165 9.94 0.39 -12.04
N VAL A 166 9.48 1.54 -12.58
CA VAL A 166 8.52 2.40 -11.87
C VAL A 166 7.19 1.68 -11.63
N LEU A 167 6.67 0.97 -12.64
CA LEU A 167 5.40 0.24 -12.51
C LEU A 167 5.49 -0.99 -11.59
N GLU A 168 6.61 -1.71 -11.58
CA GLU A 168 6.86 -2.80 -10.61
C GLU A 168 6.87 -2.25 -9.19
N THR A 169 7.68 -1.21 -8.96
CA THR A 169 7.81 -0.56 -7.65
C THR A 169 6.46 -0.04 -7.17
N LEU A 170 5.67 0.62 -8.03
CA LEU A 170 4.32 1.08 -7.68
C LEU A 170 3.40 -0.08 -7.25
N GLY A 171 3.48 -1.23 -7.92
CA GLY A 171 2.75 -2.43 -7.52
C GLY A 171 3.09 -2.86 -6.10
N HIS A 172 4.37 -2.92 -5.77
CA HIS A 172 4.85 -3.26 -4.43
C HIS A 172 4.35 -2.27 -3.37
N GLU A 173 4.54 -0.97 -3.59
CA GLU A 173 4.14 0.08 -2.64
C GLU A 173 2.62 0.17 -2.44
N LEU A 174 1.83 -0.11 -3.49
CA LEU A 174 0.37 -0.25 -3.36
C LEU A 174 0.03 -1.39 -2.40
N GLY A 175 0.73 -2.52 -2.48
CA GLY A 175 0.54 -3.65 -1.57
C GLY A 175 0.66 -3.27 -0.10
N HIS A 176 1.54 -2.34 0.26
CA HIS A 176 1.66 -1.83 1.62
C HIS A 176 0.48 -0.96 2.06
N VAL A 177 -0.01 -0.08 1.19
CA VAL A 177 -0.97 0.97 1.59
C VAL A 177 -2.44 0.59 1.45
N LEU A 178 -2.76 -0.49 0.74
CA LEU A 178 -4.16 -0.90 0.49
C LEU A 178 -4.88 -1.48 1.72
N THR A 179 -4.13 -1.80 2.77
CA THR A 179 -4.63 -2.37 4.01
C THR A 179 -3.84 -1.80 5.19
N PRO A 180 -4.34 -1.85 6.43
CA PRO A 180 -3.55 -1.48 7.59
C PRO A 180 -2.21 -2.25 7.64
N PRO A 181 -1.14 -1.63 8.20
CA PRO A 181 0.14 -2.29 8.34
C PRO A 181 0.03 -3.52 9.26
N LEU A 182 0.88 -4.53 9.00
CA LEU A 182 1.05 -5.71 9.84
C LEU A 182 2.19 -5.48 10.83
N ASP A 183 2.10 -6.11 12.00
CA ASP A 183 3.07 -5.94 13.08
C ASP A 183 4.39 -6.67 12.80
N ASP A 184 4.31 -7.79 12.09
CA ASP A 184 5.49 -8.54 11.67
C ASP A 184 6.01 -8.01 10.32
N PRO A 185 7.28 -7.58 10.24
CA PRO A 185 7.82 -7.00 9.01
C PRO A 185 7.95 -8.02 7.88
N VAL A 186 8.12 -9.32 8.17
CA VAL A 186 8.17 -10.35 7.12
C VAL A 186 6.78 -10.56 6.53
N ASP A 187 5.73 -10.58 7.37
CA ASP A 187 4.34 -10.64 6.90
C ASP A 187 3.96 -9.39 6.10
N GLU A 188 4.40 -8.19 6.52
CA GLU A 188 4.14 -6.95 5.80
C GLU A 188 4.79 -6.94 4.41
N GLU A 189 6.06 -7.36 4.30
CA GLU A 189 6.74 -7.53 3.02
C GLU A 189 6.08 -8.63 2.17
N ALA A 190 5.69 -9.76 2.79
CA ALA A 190 5.03 -10.85 2.07
C ALA A 190 3.67 -10.42 1.51
N LYS A 191 2.96 -9.53 2.22
CA LYS A 191 1.73 -8.89 1.76
C LYS A 191 2.01 -8.05 0.51
N ALA A 192 3.02 -7.19 0.54
CA ALA A 192 3.40 -6.36 -0.61
C ALA A 192 3.81 -7.21 -1.82
N TYR A 193 4.70 -8.19 -1.65
CA TYR A 193 5.09 -9.12 -2.72
C TYR A 193 3.92 -9.93 -3.29
N ALA A 194 2.94 -10.33 -2.46
CA ALA A 194 1.76 -11.02 -2.95
C ALA A 194 0.89 -10.12 -3.84
N PHE A 195 0.73 -8.85 -3.47
CA PHE A 195 0.02 -7.88 -4.31
C PHE A 195 0.80 -7.58 -5.60
N GLU A 196 2.11 -7.35 -5.50
CA GLU A 196 3.02 -7.14 -6.63
C GLU A 196 2.96 -8.29 -7.64
N ALA A 197 2.90 -9.54 -7.16
CA ALA A 197 2.74 -10.70 -8.04
C ALA A 197 1.42 -10.66 -8.82
N ALA A 198 0.31 -10.27 -8.18
CA ALA A 198 -0.97 -10.11 -8.85
C ALA A 198 -0.97 -8.94 -9.85
N TRP A 199 -0.30 -7.85 -9.48
CA TRP A 199 -0.11 -6.65 -10.29
C TRP A 199 0.70 -6.93 -11.57
N VAL A 200 1.90 -7.51 -11.44
CA VAL A 200 2.76 -7.89 -12.56
C VAL A 200 2.06 -8.91 -13.46
N LYS A 201 1.31 -9.87 -12.89
CA LYS A 201 0.51 -10.82 -13.67
C LYS A 201 -0.47 -10.09 -14.61
N LYS A 202 -1.14 -9.04 -14.14
CA LYS A 202 -2.05 -8.23 -14.97
C LYS A 202 -1.33 -7.41 -16.03
N ILE A 203 -0.19 -6.81 -15.69
CA ILE A 203 0.65 -6.12 -16.69
C ILE A 203 1.01 -7.07 -17.84
N LYS A 204 1.35 -8.32 -17.53
CA LYS A 204 1.69 -9.32 -18.54
C LYS A 204 0.50 -9.81 -19.33
N GLU A 205 -0.60 -10.16 -18.66
CA GLU A 205 -1.81 -10.70 -19.31
C GLU A 205 -2.40 -9.72 -20.33
N PHE A 206 -2.40 -8.43 -20.01
CA PHE A 206 -2.99 -7.39 -20.85
C PHE A 206 -1.95 -6.58 -21.63
N ASN A 207 -0.66 -6.94 -21.52
CA ASN A 207 0.45 -6.23 -22.16
C ASN A 207 0.44 -4.72 -21.92
N ILE A 208 0.17 -4.33 -20.67
CA ILE A 208 0.07 -2.93 -20.26
C ILE A 208 1.38 -2.22 -20.60
N ALA A 209 1.27 -1.08 -21.29
CA ALA A 209 2.40 -0.31 -21.82
C ALA A 209 3.40 -1.09 -22.71
N GLY A 210 3.01 -2.25 -23.24
CA GLY A 210 3.91 -3.10 -24.03
C GLY A 210 4.93 -3.90 -23.20
N LEU A 211 4.71 -4.05 -21.89
CA LEU A 211 5.71 -4.57 -20.96
C LEU A 211 5.63 -6.08 -20.68
N ALA A 212 4.75 -6.83 -21.36
CA ALA A 212 4.57 -8.25 -21.05
C ALA A 212 5.87 -9.07 -21.12
N SER A 213 6.77 -8.71 -22.03
CA SER A 213 8.08 -9.37 -22.19
C SER A 213 9.08 -8.99 -21.09
N ASN A 214 8.89 -7.90 -20.36
CA ASN A 214 9.89 -7.37 -19.42
C ASN A 214 9.88 -8.09 -18.07
N PHE A 215 8.77 -8.75 -17.73
CA PHE A 215 8.57 -9.39 -16.44
C PHE A 215 8.67 -10.93 -16.48
N LYS A 216 9.24 -11.50 -15.43
CA LYS A 216 9.24 -12.93 -15.07
C LYS A 216 7.84 -13.35 -14.60
N ASP A 217 7.58 -14.65 -14.48
CA ASP A 217 6.30 -15.15 -13.95
C ASP A 217 6.23 -15.15 -12.43
N MET A 218 7.39 -15.22 -11.77
CA MET A 218 7.51 -15.36 -10.32
C MET A 218 8.63 -14.48 -9.82
N PRO A 219 8.54 -13.96 -8.58
CA PRO A 219 9.63 -13.17 -8.01
C PRO A 219 10.86 -14.04 -7.81
N GLU A 220 12.03 -13.48 -8.07
CA GLU A 220 13.28 -14.02 -7.55
C GLU A 220 13.44 -13.59 -6.08
N PRO A 221 13.87 -14.50 -5.19
CA PRO A 221 14.14 -14.12 -3.81
C PRO A 221 15.16 -13.00 -3.76
N ALA A 222 14.87 -11.95 -3.00
CA ALA A 222 15.82 -10.88 -2.74
C ALA A 222 17.02 -11.46 -1.95
N ARG A 223 18.23 -10.91 -2.13
CA ARG A 223 19.44 -11.40 -1.43
C ARG A 223 19.67 -10.69 -0.09
N ASN A 224 18.61 -10.40 0.66
CA ASN A 224 18.68 -9.65 1.93
C ASN A 224 17.57 -10.02 2.93
N GLY A 225 17.98 -10.49 4.12
CA GLY A 225 17.19 -10.50 5.36
C GLY A 225 15.68 -10.80 5.26
N VAL A 226 14.86 -9.80 5.59
CA VAL A 226 13.39 -9.88 5.68
C VAL A 226 12.75 -10.13 4.31
N HIS A 227 13.24 -9.46 3.27
CA HIS A 227 12.67 -9.54 1.92
C HIS A 227 12.90 -10.93 1.32
N ASP A 228 14.07 -11.56 1.57
CA ASP A 228 14.34 -12.94 1.12
C ASP A 228 13.28 -13.90 1.68
N LYS A 229 13.01 -13.80 2.98
CA LYS A 229 11.99 -14.63 3.65
C LYS A 229 10.60 -14.39 3.05
N ALA A 230 10.22 -13.13 2.92
CA ALA A 230 8.92 -12.72 2.37
C ALA A 230 8.72 -13.18 0.91
N ALA A 231 9.65 -12.82 0.03
CA ALA A 231 9.60 -13.19 -1.40
C ALA A 231 9.64 -14.71 -1.59
N ARG A 232 10.46 -15.43 -0.81
CA ARG A 232 10.50 -16.90 -0.83
C ARG A 232 9.18 -17.50 -0.38
N PHE A 233 8.60 -17.00 0.71
CA PHE A 233 7.30 -17.45 1.21
C PHE A 233 6.20 -17.27 0.17
N VAL A 234 6.11 -16.09 -0.44
CA VAL A 234 5.15 -15.79 -1.51
C VAL A 234 5.35 -16.74 -2.67
N ARG A 235 6.59 -16.88 -3.16
CA ARG A 235 6.91 -17.78 -4.28
C ARG A 235 6.47 -19.22 -4.02
N LEU A 236 6.83 -19.78 -2.86
CA LEU A 236 6.49 -21.16 -2.51
C LEU A 236 4.98 -21.35 -2.32
N THR A 237 4.28 -20.35 -1.81
CA THR A 237 2.83 -20.40 -1.61
C THR A 237 2.08 -20.32 -2.93
N LEU A 238 2.50 -19.44 -3.84
CA LEU A 238 1.94 -19.32 -5.18
C LEU A 238 2.13 -20.60 -6.00
N LEU A 239 3.28 -21.26 -5.90
CA LEU A 239 3.51 -22.56 -6.55
C LEU A 239 2.54 -23.66 -6.06
N LYS A 240 2.00 -23.53 -4.84
CA LYS A 240 1.06 -24.50 -4.26
C LYS A 240 -0.41 -24.14 -4.49
N LYS A 241 -0.76 -22.85 -4.39
CA LYS A 241 -2.15 -22.36 -4.33
C LYS A 241 -2.59 -21.52 -5.53
N GLY A 242 -1.64 -20.99 -6.32
CA GLY A 242 -1.88 -20.39 -7.64
C GLY A 242 -2.44 -18.96 -7.70
N ASP A 243 -3.11 -18.45 -6.65
CA ASP A 243 -3.72 -17.12 -6.70
C ASP A 243 -3.05 -16.10 -5.76
N ALA A 244 -2.48 -15.05 -6.37
CA ALA A 244 -1.75 -13.99 -5.67
C ALA A 244 -2.66 -12.97 -4.97
N LYS A 245 -3.85 -12.71 -5.52
CA LYS A 245 -4.82 -11.79 -4.92
C LYS A 245 -5.46 -12.40 -3.67
N GLU A 246 -5.73 -13.70 -3.71
CA GLU A 246 -6.18 -14.47 -2.55
C GLU A 246 -5.08 -14.54 -1.48
N LEU A 247 -3.82 -14.75 -1.88
CA LEU A 247 -2.69 -14.75 -0.96
C LEU A 247 -2.53 -13.40 -0.26
N PHE A 248 -2.53 -12.30 -1.00
CA PHE A 248 -2.53 -10.94 -0.45
C PHE A 248 -3.65 -10.76 0.58
N SER A 249 -4.88 -11.16 0.21
CA SER A 249 -6.05 -11.06 1.09
C SER A 249 -5.91 -11.90 2.36
N ALA A 250 -5.32 -13.08 2.28
CA ALA A 250 -5.12 -13.97 3.42
C ALA A 250 -4.07 -13.42 4.41
N ILE A 251 -2.96 -12.89 3.89
CA ILE A 251 -1.90 -12.27 4.71
C ILE A 251 -2.44 -10.99 5.36
N ALA A 252 -3.09 -10.10 4.59
CA ALA A 252 -3.68 -8.87 5.11
C ALA A 252 -4.73 -9.10 6.21
N LYS A 253 -5.52 -10.19 6.09
CA LYS A 253 -6.50 -10.61 7.11
C LYS A 253 -5.89 -11.40 8.27
N ARG A 254 -4.57 -11.61 8.28
CA ARG A 254 -3.84 -12.40 9.29
C ARG A 254 -4.31 -13.86 9.40
N THR A 255 -4.92 -14.41 8.34
CA THR A 255 -5.34 -15.82 8.26
C THR A 255 -4.24 -16.73 7.72
N LEU A 256 -3.18 -16.14 7.17
CA LEU A 256 -1.95 -16.81 6.78
C LEU A 256 -0.77 -15.93 7.18
N ARG A 257 0.33 -16.55 7.64
CA ARG A 257 1.56 -15.86 8.07
C ARG A 257 2.79 -16.56 7.51
N CYS A 258 3.85 -15.81 7.33
CA CYS A 258 5.18 -16.28 7.01
C CYS A 258 5.83 -16.86 8.28
N SER A 259 5.75 -18.18 8.44
CA SER A 259 6.41 -18.93 9.54
C SER A 259 7.86 -19.28 9.23
#